data_AF-A0A929GR63-F1
#
_entry.id   AF-A0A929GR63-F1
#
_cell.length_a   1.000
_cell.length_b   1.000
_cell.length_c   1.000
_cell.angle_alpha   90.00
_cell.angle_beta   90.00
_cell.angle_gamma   90.00
#
_symmetry.space_group_name_H-M   'P 1'
#
loop_
_entity.id
_entity.type
_entity.pdbx_description
1 polymer ?
#
loop_
_entity_poly.entity_id
_entity_poly.type
_entity_poly.pdbx_seq_one_letter_code
_entity_poly.pdbx_strand_id
1 'polypeptide(L)'
;NVLTNLSGLENLDSIMGGAWIESNAALTSLTGLDNLVSVGDDLYISFNNALSSLTGLDNLVSVGDNFSIHNNNALTSLTGLEGLSSIGGNLGIGGEVALTSLIGLEGLTFIGGDFSISNNESLASMSGMTGLQTIGGDLRIGHIDYEGNPSLINLTGLEGLNSIGGDLRIEINDSLISLVGLENLNSIWGDLRIGGNDALTSLTGLDNIDAGSISGLFITYNFALSTCKVQSVCDYLASPGGTIEIHGNAPGCNSQEEVEEACEMSVNELNFLDKLSIYPNPFSKTITIEFDLKQPEIVTITIYNHLGRQVEVIEKKQSAGKQQIVWDAKGLPAGVYFCVLKTNKGIQTTKIVKL
;
A
#
# COMPACT_ATOMS: atom_id res chain seq x y z
N ASN A 1 -23.83 -33.68 12.78
CA ASN A 1 -24.56 -34.73 12.05
C ASN A 1 -23.59 -35.32 11.01
N VAL A 2 -23.81 -36.54 10.53
CA VAL A 2 -22.85 -37.27 9.66
C VAL A 2 -23.27 -37.17 8.19
N LEU A 3 -23.62 -35.97 7.70
CA LEU A 3 -23.88 -35.82 6.26
C LEU A 3 -22.58 -36.10 5.50
N THR A 4 -22.68 -36.95 4.48
CA THR A 4 -21.55 -37.32 3.60
C THR A 4 -21.71 -36.73 2.20
N ASN A 5 -22.92 -36.29 1.83
CA ASN A 5 -23.23 -35.56 0.61
C ASN A 5 -24.53 -34.76 0.80
N LEU A 6 -24.85 -33.92 -0.19
CA LEU A 6 -26.09 -33.15 -0.27
C LEU A 6 -26.99 -33.64 -1.41
N SER A 7 -26.85 -34.90 -1.83
CA SER A 7 -27.68 -35.47 -2.89
C SER A 7 -29.17 -35.41 -2.53
N GLY A 8 -30.00 -35.09 -3.51
CA GLY A 8 -31.43 -34.81 -3.35
C GLY A 8 -31.77 -33.32 -3.29
N LEU A 9 -30.78 -32.42 -3.22
CA LEU A 9 -30.98 -30.97 -3.28
C LEU A 9 -30.78 -30.38 -4.68
N GLU A 10 -30.59 -31.20 -5.71
CA GLU A 10 -30.14 -30.75 -7.04
C GLU A 10 -31.16 -29.84 -7.73
N ASN A 11 -32.43 -29.84 -7.31
CA ASN A 11 -33.46 -28.96 -7.87
C ASN A 11 -33.63 -27.64 -7.09
N LEU A 12 -32.82 -27.40 -6.06
CA LEU A 12 -32.87 -26.18 -5.27
C LEU A 12 -32.17 -25.06 -6.03
N ASP A 13 -32.96 -24.13 -6.58
CA ASP A 13 -32.46 -22.96 -7.31
C ASP A 13 -32.27 -21.74 -6.40
N SER A 14 -32.99 -21.67 -5.29
CA SER A 14 -33.01 -20.53 -4.40
C SER A 14 -33.40 -20.95 -2.99
N ILE A 15 -32.78 -20.32 -2.00
CA ILE A 15 -33.16 -20.42 -0.59
C ILE A 15 -33.67 -19.05 -0.18
N MET A 16 -34.95 -18.92 0.18
CA MET A 16 -35.54 -17.63 0.54
C MET A 16 -35.02 -17.06 1.86
N GLY A 17 -34.55 -17.91 2.77
CA GLY A 17 -33.97 -17.50 4.05
C GLY A 17 -32.49 -17.86 4.12
N GLY A 18 -32.01 -18.20 5.32
CA GLY A 18 -30.62 -18.62 5.52
C GLY A 18 -30.37 -20.12 5.33
N ALA A 19 -29.10 -20.48 5.13
CA ALA A 19 -28.61 -21.84 4.98
C ALA A 19 -27.40 -22.09 5.90
N TRP A 20 -27.47 -23.16 6.70
CA TRP A 20 -26.41 -23.57 7.63
C TRP A 20 -25.92 -24.97 7.28
N ILE A 21 -24.71 -25.05 6.74
CA ILE A 21 -24.01 -26.30 6.43
C ILE A 21 -22.91 -26.44 7.47
N GLU A 22 -23.27 -27.00 8.62
CA GLU A 22 -22.39 -26.98 9.79
C GLU A 22 -22.18 -28.35 10.43
N SER A 23 -20.96 -28.57 10.93
CA SER A 23 -20.63 -29.74 11.76
C SER A 23 -20.90 -31.08 11.07
N ASN A 24 -20.52 -31.19 9.79
CA ASN A 24 -20.56 -32.42 9.00
C ASN A 24 -19.13 -32.89 8.65
N ALA A 25 -18.47 -33.51 9.62
CA ALA A 25 -17.06 -33.92 9.53
C ALA A 25 -16.72 -34.88 8.38
N ALA A 26 -17.71 -35.51 7.75
CA ALA A 26 -17.52 -36.44 6.63
C ALA A 26 -17.93 -35.85 5.27
N LEU A 27 -18.46 -34.62 5.23
CA LEU A 27 -18.85 -33.94 4.01
C LEU A 27 -17.59 -33.44 3.28
N THR A 28 -17.40 -33.85 2.03
CA THR A 28 -16.18 -33.54 1.26
C THR A 28 -16.38 -32.50 0.16
N SER A 29 -17.63 -32.26 -0.25
CA SER A 29 -18.05 -31.28 -1.27
C SER A 29 -19.50 -30.85 -1.01
N LEU A 30 -19.94 -29.80 -1.72
CA LEU A 30 -21.31 -29.30 -1.69
C LEU A 30 -22.14 -29.75 -2.91
N THR A 31 -21.62 -30.68 -3.71
CA THR A 31 -22.35 -31.32 -4.81
C THR A 31 -23.71 -31.81 -4.33
N GLY A 32 -24.74 -31.49 -5.10
CA GLY A 32 -26.13 -31.49 -4.67
C GLY A 32 -26.72 -30.08 -4.65
N LEU A 33 -25.91 -29.04 -4.48
CA LEU A 33 -26.34 -27.63 -4.57
C LEU A 33 -26.06 -26.98 -5.93
N ASP A 34 -25.69 -27.77 -6.94
CA ASP A 34 -25.11 -27.27 -8.19
C ASP A 34 -26.01 -26.29 -8.95
N ASN A 35 -27.32 -26.28 -8.69
CA ASN A 35 -28.28 -25.35 -9.30
C ASN A 35 -28.65 -24.15 -8.41
N LEU A 36 -28.11 -24.04 -7.20
CA LEU A 36 -28.41 -22.96 -6.26
C LEU A 36 -27.84 -21.65 -6.79
N VAL A 37 -28.73 -20.70 -7.09
CA VAL A 37 -28.40 -19.38 -7.63
C VAL A 37 -28.34 -18.31 -6.54
N SER A 38 -29.15 -18.42 -5.49
CA SER A 38 -29.21 -17.38 -4.45
C SER A 38 -29.60 -17.90 -3.08
N VAL A 39 -28.99 -17.32 -2.04
CA VAL A 39 -29.43 -17.43 -0.64
C VAL A 39 -29.96 -16.07 -0.20
N GLY A 40 -31.19 -16.02 0.33
CA GLY A 40 -31.92 -14.78 0.62
C GLY A 40 -31.44 -14.07 1.87
N ASP A 41 -31.03 -14.82 2.90
CA ASP A 41 -30.44 -14.29 4.13
C ASP A 41 -28.98 -14.76 4.22
N ASP A 42 -28.59 -15.38 5.34
CA ASP A 42 -27.22 -15.81 5.61
C ASP A 42 -26.86 -17.16 4.98
N LEU A 43 -25.62 -17.31 4.55
CA LEU A 43 -24.99 -18.60 4.23
C LEU A 43 -23.85 -18.86 5.22
N TYR A 44 -23.95 -19.94 5.97
CA TYR A 44 -22.91 -20.39 6.91
C TYR A 44 -22.39 -21.76 6.51
N ILE A 45 -21.08 -21.86 6.31
CA ILE A 45 -20.37 -23.10 6.01
C ILE A 45 -19.28 -23.26 7.05
N SER A 46 -19.52 -24.09 8.07
CA SER A 46 -18.58 -24.17 9.18
C SER A 46 -18.38 -25.56 9.77
N PHE A 47 -17.17 -25.82 10.29
CA PHE A 47 -16.86 -27.08 10.98
C PHE A 47 -17.09 -28.35 10.13
N ASN A 48 -16.88 -28.27 8.80
CA ASN A 48 -16.91 -29.42 7.90
C ASN A 48 -15.48 -29.84 7.55
N ASN A 49 -14.76 -30.41 8.51
CA ASN A 49 -13.31 -30.63 8.44
C ASN A 49 -12.79 -31.46 7.25
N ALA A 50 -13.65 -32.20 6.54
CA ALA A 50 -13.28 -32.96 5.34
C ALA A 50 -13.61 -32.23 4.02
N LEU A 51 -14.29 -31.08 4.09
CA LEU A 51 -14.69 -30.28 2.96
C LEU A 51 -13.45 -29.63 2.35
N SER A 52 -13.14 -29.98 1.11
CA SER A 52 -11.87 -29.57 0.45
C SER A 52 -12.05 -28.51 -0.65
N SER A 53 -13.29 -28.31 -1.10
CA SER A 53 -13.70 -27.26 -2.03
C SER A 53 -15.17 -26.91 -1.80
N LEU A 54 -15.62 -25.80 -2.38
CA LEU A 54 -17.02 -25.38 -2.38
C LEU A 54 -17.75 -25.79 -3.67
N THR A 55 -17.14 -26.66 -4.48
CA THR A 55 -17.77 -27.27 -5.67
C THR A 55 -19.19 -27.74 -5.34
N GLY A 56 -20.12 -27.38 -6.22
CA GLY A 56 -21.56 -27.45 -5.95
C GLY A 56 -22.19 -26.09 -5.68
N LEU A 57 -21.42 -25.02 -5.49
CA LEU A 57 -21.93 -23.64 -5.44
C LEU A 57 -21.64 -22.85 -6.72
N ASP A 58 -21.19 -23.51 -7.79
CA ASP A 58 -20.63 -22.88 -8.99
C ASP A 58 -21.59 -21.88 -9.68
N ASN A 59 -22.90 -22.06 -9.46
CA ASN A 59 -23.97 -21.20 -9.99
C ASN A 59 -24.50 -20.16 -8.97
N LEU A 60 -23.96 -20.12 -7.74
CA LEU A 60 -24.37 -19.17 -6.72
C LEU A 60 -23.94 -17.76 -7.13
N VAL A 61 -24.91 -16.87 -7.32
CA VAL A 61 -24.68 -15.49 -7.79
C VAL A 61 -24.70 -14.49 -6.63
N SER A 62 -25.49 -14.73 -5.58
CA SER A 62 -25.66 -13.78 -4.48
C SER A 62 -26.02 -14.43 -3.14
N VAL A 63 -25.49 -13.84 -2.07
CA VAL A 63 -25.95 -14.04 -0.68
C VAL A 63 -26.56 -12.73 -0.19
N GLY A 64 -27.80 -12.77 0.31
CA GLY A 64 -28.57 -11.57 0.62
C GLY A 64 -28.15 -10.86 1.91
N ASP A 65 -27.68 -11.62 2.91
CA ASP A 65 -27.11 -11.06 4.15
C ASP A 65 -25.68 -11.58 4.34
N ASN A 66 -25.36 -12.29 5.43
CA ASN A 66 -23.97 -12.63 5.77
C ASN A 66 -23.51 -13.92 5.07
N PHE A 67 -22.28 -13.93 4.56
CA PHE A 67 -21.61 -15.16 4.12
C PHE A 67 -20.41 -15.45 5.01
N SER A 68 -20.38 -16.62 5.61
CA SER A 68 -19.37 -17.02 6.57
C SER A 68 -18.81 -18.41 6.27
N ILE A 69 -17.51 -18.50 6.12
CA ILE A 69 -16.76 -19.75 5.89
C ILE A 69 -15.75 -19.89 7.02
N HIS A 70 -15.98 -20.84 7.92
CA HIS A 70 -15.12 -20.98 9.10
C HIS A 70 -14.80 -22.42 9.50
N ASN A 71 -13.54 -22.67 9.87
CA ASN A 71 -13.07 -23.94 10.41
C ASN A 71 -13.40 -25.15 9.51
N ASN A 72 -13.20 -25.05 8.19
CA ASN A 72 -13.29 -26.17 7.26
C ASN A 72 -11.89 -26.64 6.89
N ASN A 73 -11.15 -27.20 7.86
CA ASN A 73 -9.69 -27.38 7.82
C ASN A 73 -9.07 -28.04 6.56
N ALA A 74 -9.81 -28.80 5.75
CA ALA A 74 -9.33 -29.38 4.50
C ALA A 74 -9.52 -28.47 3.27
N LEU A 75 -10.17 -27.32 3.42
CA LEU A 75 -10.51 -26.38 2.36
C LEU A 75 -9.24 -25.68 1.88
N THR A 76 -8.86 -25.93 0.63
CA THR A 76 -7.59 -25.43 0.06
C THR A 76 -7.77 -24.24 -0.87
N SER A 77 -8.99 -24.08 -1.39
CA SER A 77 -9.42 -22.98 -2.27
C SER A 77 -10.93 -22.77 -2.11
N LEU A 78 -11.42 -21.64 -2.61
CA LEU A 78 -12.85 -21.31 -2.66
C LEU A 78 -13.48 -21.68 -4.01
N THR A 79 -12.81 -22.54 -4.79
CA THR A 79 -13.32 -23.09 -6.06
C THR A 79 -14.75 -23.58 -5.87
N GLY A 80 -15.62 -23.19 -6.81
CA GLY A 80 -17.06 -23.34 -6.72
C GLY A 80 -17.79 -22.06 -6.32
N LEU A 81 -17.12 -20.92 -6.13
CA LEU A 81 -17.77 -19.62 -5.89
C LEU A 81 -17.61 -18.63 -7.06
N GLU A 82 -17.13 -19.08 -8.22
CA GLU A 82 -16.70 -18.20 -9.32
C GLU A 82 -17.86 -17.34 -9.87
N GLY A 83 -19.11 -17.80 -9.70
CA GLY A 83 -20.32 -17.08 -10.06
C GLY A 83 -20.76 -16.02 -9.04
N LEU A 84 -20.22 -16.03 -7.81
CA LEU A 84 -20.67 -15.18 -6.72
C LEU A 84 -20.27 -13.74 -6.98
N SER A 85 -21.28 -12.88 -7.18
CA SER A 85 -21.07 -11.50 -7.64
C SER A 85 -21.27 -10.44 -6.54
N SER A 86 -22.09 -10.75 -5.53
CA SER A 86 -22.42 -9.82 -4.45
C SER A 86 -22.80 -10.53 -3.15
N ILE A 87 -22.40 -9.93 -2.02
CA ILE A 87 -22.86 -10.28 -0.68
C ILE A 87 -23.52 -9.03 -0.09
N GLY A 88 -24.77 -9.13 0.36
CA GLY A 88 -25.52 -7.98 0.87
C GLY A 88 -25.09 -7.54 2.28
N GLY A 89 -24.67 -8.50 3.11
CA GLY A 89 -24.16 -8.28 4.47
C GLY A 89 -22.65 -8.46 4.56
N ASN A 90 -22.19 -9.09 5.64
CA ASN A 90 -20.77 -9.27 5.91
C ASN A 90 -20.21 -10.52 5.21
N LEU A 91 -18.93 -10.47 4.80
CA LEU A 91 -18.14 -11.63 4.43
C LEU A 91 -17.14 -11.95 5.55
N GLY A 92 -17.19 -13.17 6.09
CA GLY A 92 -16.24 -13.67 7.07
C GLY A 92 -15.54 -14.94 6.60
N ILE A 93 -14.21 -14.95 6.58
CA ILE A 93 -13.40 -16.14 6.23
C ILE A 93 -12.34 -16.35 7.32
N GLY A 94 -12.42 -17.45 8.06
CA GLY A 94 -11.40 -17.70 9.08
C GLY A 94 -11.32 -19.08 9.68
N GLY A 95 -10.14 -19.45 10.17
CA GLY A 95 -9.86 -20.81 10.64
C GLY A 95 -9.66 -21.81 9.50
N GLU A 96 -9.45 -21.36 8.27
CA GLU A 96 -9.21 -22.23 7.12
C GLU A 96 -7.72 -22.55 6.98
N VAL A 97 -7.25 -23.47 7.83
CA VAL A 97 -5.81 -23.77 8.00
C VAL A 97 -5.09 -24.18 6.70
N ALA A 98 -5.79 -24.79 5.75
CA ALA A 98 -5.23 -25.25 4.47
C ALA A 98 -5.47 -24.29 3.30
N LEU A 99 -6.22 -23.20 3.50
CA LEU A 99 -6.57 -22.25 2.44
C LEU A 99 -5.35 -21.42 2.06
N THR A 100 -4.97 -21.46 0.78
CA THR A 100 -3.74 -20.80 0.30
C THR A 100 -3.98 -19.48 -0.43
N SER A 101 -5.19 -19.30 -0.96
CA SER A 101 -5.66 -18.12 -1.69
C SER A 101 -7.19 -18.07 -1.67
N LEU A 102 -7.75 -16.97 -2.15
CA LEU A 102 -9.19 -16.74 -2.29
C LEU A 102 -9.70 -17.04 -3.72
N ILE A 103 -8.93 -17.80 -4.51
CA ILE A 103 -9.33 -18.27 -5.83
C ILE A 103 -10.68 -18.95 -5.73
N GLY A 104 -11.61 -18.54 -6.59
CA GLY A 104 -13.03 -18.81 -6.50
C GLY A 104 -13.87 -17.55 -6.25
N LEU A 105 -13.31 -16.45 -5.72
CA LEU A 105 -14.05 -15.20 -5.48
C LEU A 105 -13.86 -14.13 -6.58
N GLU A 106 -13.34 -14.49 -7.76
CA GLU A 106 -12.97 -13.52 -8.80
C GLU A 106 -14.16 -12.72 -9.33
N GLY A 107 -15.36 -13.30 -9.26
CA GLY A 107 -16.61 -12.66 -9.65
C GLY A 107 -17.16 -11.67 -8.62
N LEU A 108 -16.69 -11.69 -7.37
CA LEU A 108 -17.26 -10.91 -6.28
C LEU A 108 -16.86 -9.45 -6.45
N THR A 109 -17.85 -8.57 -6.66
CA THR A 109 -17.62 -7.14 -6.91
C THR A 109 -17.99 -6.24 -5.74
N PHE A 110 -18.86 -6.72 -4.85
CA PHE A 110 -19.48 -5.92 -3.80
C PHE A 110 -19.74 -6.72 -2.52
N ILE A 111 -19.36 -6.14 -1.39
CA ILE A 111 -19.73 -6.60 -0.04
C ILE A 111 -20.44 -5.43 0.64
N GLY A 112 -21.70 -5.62 1.05
CA GLY A 112 -22.51 -4.53 1.60
C GLY A 112 -22.19 -4.17 3.05
N GLY A 113 -21.68 -5.14 3.82
CA GLY A 113 -21.18 -4.95 5.18
C GLY A 113 -19.65 -5.02 5.24
N ASP A 114 -19.17 -5.63 6.32
CA ASP A 114 -17.76 -5.83 6.61
C ASP A 114 -17.17 -7.01 5.83
N PHE A 115 -15.90 -6.91 5.47
CA PHE A 115 -15.10 -8.05 5.05
C PHE A 115 -14.05 -8.35 6.13
N SER A 116 -14.14 -9.51 6.77
CA SER A 116 -13.18 -9.97 7.77
C SER A 116 -12.50 -11.27 7.34
N ILE A 117 -11.17 -11.27 7.36
CA ILE A 117 -10.34 -12.44 7.05
C ILE A 117 -9.23 -12.62 8.07
N SER A 118 -9.26 -13.72 8.81
CA SER A 118 -8.37 -13.93 9.97
C SER A 118 -8.15 -15.41 10.25
N ASN A 119 -7.04 -15.75 10.90
CA ASN A 119 -6.74 -17.13 11.29
C ASN A 119 -6.75 -18.12 10.10
N ASN A 120 -6.19 -17.71 8.95
CA ASN A 120 -5.97 -18.61 7.82
C ASN A 120 -4.48 -18.90 7.69
N GLU A 121 -4.03 -19.96 8.37
CA GLU A 121 -2.60 -20.26 8.58
C GLU A 121 -1.78 -20.33 7.28
N SER A 122 -2.35 -20.88 6.20
CA SER A 122 -1.66 -21.09 4.91
C SER A 122 -1.91 -19.99 3.88
N LEU A 123 -2.72 -18.97 4.20
CA LEU A 123 -3.12 -17.95 3.23
C LEU A 123 -1.91 -17.06 2.89
N ALA A 124 -1.45 -17.12 1.64
CA ALA A 124 -0.23 -16.43 1.22
C ALA A 124 -0.48 -15.08 0.51
N SER A 125 -1.67 -14.89 -0.07
CA SER A 125 -2.09 -13.68 -0.79
C SER A 125 -3.62 -13.57 -0.81
N MET A 126 -4.13 -12.41 -1.21
CA MET A 126 -5.55 -12.15 -1.44
C MET A 126 -6.00 -12.54 -2.86
N SER A 127 -5.18 -13.29 -3.61
CA SER A 127 -5.45 -13.71 -4.98
C SER A 127 -6.82 -14.38 -5.07
N GLY A 128 -7.63 -13.94 -6.03
CA GLY A 128 -9.04 -14.31 -6.14
C GLY A 128 -9.98 -13.14 -5.86
N MET A 129 -9.53 -12.07 -5.19
CA MET A 129 -10.38 -10.91 -4.89
C MET A 129 -10.36 -9.81 -5.96
N THR A 130 -9.79 -10.07 -7.15
CA THR A 130 -9.47 -9.02 -8.14
C THR A 130 -10.68 -8.27 -8.68
N GLY A 131 -11.87 -8.85 -8.57
CA GLY A 131 -13.14 -8.24 -8.98
C GLY A 131 -13.73 -7.29 -7.94
N LEU A 132 -13.29 -7.36 -6.67
CA LEU A 132 -13.91 -6.63 -5.56
C LEU A 132 -13.65 -5.13 -5.69
N GLN A 133 -14.71 -4.33 -5.79
CA GLN A 133 -14.63 -2.88 -6.00
C GLN A 133 -14.96 -2.08 -4.76
N THR A 134 -15.92 -2.55 -3.95
CA THR A 134 -16.42 -1.80 -2.80
C THR A 134 -16.76 -2.72 -1.63
N ILE A 135 -16.37 -2.29 -0.44
CA ILE A 135 -16.81 -2.82 0.85
C ILE A 135 -17.62 -1.72 1.54
N GLY A 136 -18.85 -2.01 1.93
CA GLY A 136 -19.76 -1.04 2.53
C GLY A 136 -19.47 -0.74 4.01
N GLY A 137 -18.86 -1.69 4.72
CA GLY A 137 -18.39 -1.54 6.10
C GLY A 137 -16.87 -1.56 6.20
N ASP A 138 -16.35 -2.26 7.19
CA ASP A 138 -14.92 -2.35 7.50
C ASP A 138 -14.23 -3.44 6.67
N LEU A 139 -12.97 -3.22 6.28
CA LEU A 139 -12.05 -4.27 5.85
C LEU A 139 -11.12 -4.64 7.00
N ARG A 140 -11.17 -5.89 7.46
CA ARG A 140 -10.32 -6.43 8.54
C ARG A 140 -9.51 -7.61 8.03
N ILE A 141 -8.20 -7.40 7.87
CA ILE A 141 -7.22 -8.42 7.49
C ILE A 141 -6.37 -8.74 8.70
N GLY A 142 -6.70 -9.85 9.34
CA GLY A 142 -6.25 -10.23 10.67
C GLY A 142 -6.95 -9.43 11.78
N HIS A 143 -6.72 -9.83 13.03
CA HIS A 143 -7.34 -9.20 14.18
C HIS A 143 -6.52 -9.37 15.46
N ILE A 144 -6.41 -8.31 16.25
CA ILE A 144 -5.63 -8.30 17.51
C ILE A 144 -6.18 -9.26 18.58
N ASP A 145 -7.51 -9.44 18.65
CA ASP A 145 -8.15 -10.30 19.65
C ASP A 145 -8.34 -11.77 19.24
N TYR A 146 -8.15 -12.12 17.96
CA TYR A 146 -8.53 -13.45 17.44
C TYR A 146 -7.43 -14.24 16.73
N GLU A 147 -6.33 -13.60 16.31
CA GLU A 147 -5.23 -14.11 15.44
C GLU A 147 -5.30 -13.53 14.00
N GLY A 148 -4.15 -13.23 13.40
CA GLY A 148 -4.05 -12.75 12.02
C GLY A 148 -3.81 -13.86 11.00
N ASN A 149 -3.23 -13.52 9.85
CA ASN A 149 -2.92 -14.49 8.78
C ASN A 149 -1.40 -14.64 8.65
N PRO A 150 -0.77 -15.58 9.38
CA PRO A 150 0.68 -15.58 9.61
C PRO A 150 1.51 -15.86 8.35
N SER A 151 0.93 -16.46 7.30
CA SER A 151 1.61 -16.70 6.02
C SER A 151 1.36 -15.64 4.95
N LEU A 152 0.54 -14.62 5.23
CA LEU A 152 0.15 -13.61 4.24
C LEU A 152 1.34 -12.69 3.97
N ILE A 153 1.82 -12.64 2.72
CA ILE A 153 3.06 -11.91 2.37
C ILE A 153 2.76 -10.54 1.75
N ASN A 154 1.64 -10.43 1.03
CA ASN A 154 1.16 -9.20 0.41
C ASN A 154 -0.36 -9.25 0.20
N LEU A 155 -0.92 -8.16 -0.33
CA LEU A 155 -2.35 -8.01 -0.57
C LEU A 155 -2.73 -8.12 -2.05
N THR A 156 -1.84 -8.70 -2.87
CA THR A 156 -2.13 -8.94 -4.29
C THR A 156 -3.42 -9.74 -4.42
N GLY A 157 -4.29 -9.31 -5.34
CA GLY A 157 -5.68 -9.70 -5.43
C GLY A 157 -6.66 -8.61 -5.03
N LEU A 158 -6.28 -7.57 -4.28
CA LEU A 158 -7.17 -6.45 -3.93
C LEU A 158 -7.11 -5.27 -4.91
N GLU A 159 -6.45 -5.42 -6.07
CA GLU A 159 -6.18 -4.30 -6.98
C GLU A 159 -7.46 -3.66 -7.55
N GLY A 160 -8.59 -4.37 -7.50
CA GLY A 160 -9.89 -3.83 -7.92
C GLY A 160 -10.55 -2.91 -6.89
N LEU A 161 -10.10 -2.91 -5.63
CA LEU A 161 -10.78 -2.28 -4.51
C LEU A 161 -10.60 -0.75 -4.55
N ASN A 162 -11.72 -0.02 -4.67
CA ASN A 162 -11.73 1.43 -4.80
C ASN A 162 -12.13 2.15 -3.51
N SER A 163 -13.03 1.56 -2.71
CA SER A 163 -13.60 2.24 -1.54
C SER A 163 -13.99 1.28 -0.42
N ILE A 164 -13.72 1.70 0.81
CA ILE A 164 -14.17 1.06 2.05
C ILE A 164 -15.08 2.06 2.79
N GLY A 165 -16.26 1.62 3.22
CA GLY A 165 -17.24 2.47 3.89
C GLY A 165 -16.99 2.68 5.39
N GLY A 166 -16.08 1.92 5.99
CA GLY A 166 -15.63 2.06 7.36
C GLY A 166 -14.11 1.96 7.51
N ASP A 167 -13.66 1.24 8.53
CA ASP A 167 -12.25 1.11 8.88
C ASP A 167 -11.48 0.23 7.89
N LEU A 168 -10.23 0.60 7.61
CA LEU A 168 -9.24 -0.31 7.04
C LEU A 168 -8.31 -0.79 8.15
N ARG A 169 -8.42 -2.07 8.52
CA ARG A 169 -7.60 -2.71 9.54
C ARG A 169 -6.75 -3.82 8.94
N ILE A 170 -5.43 -3.69 9.05
CA ILE A 170 -4.46 -4.68 8.60
C ILE A 170 -3.56 -4.97 9.79
N GLU A 171 -3.89 -6.03 10.51
CA GLU A 171 -3.35 -6.27 11.84
C GLU A 171 -2.89 -7.72 12.05
N ILE A 172 -1.73 -7.91 12.70
CA ILE A 172 -1.21 -9.22 13.12
C ILE A 172 -0.91 -10.18 11.95
N ASN A 173 -0.42 -9.65 10.83
CA ASN A 173 0.02 -10.47 9.69
C ASN A 173 1.56 -10.50 9.66
N ASP A 174 2.17 -11.32 10.51
CA ASP A 174 3.61 -11.30 10.80
C ASP A 174 4.52 -11.39 9.56
N SER A 175 4.08 -12.14 8.52
CA SER A 175 4.83 -12.29 7.26
C SER A 175 4.55 -11.24 6.20
N LEU A 176 3.66 -10.28 6.46
CA LEU A 176 3.23 -9.28 5.49
C LEU A 176 4.34 -8.27 5.25
N ILE A 177 4.96 -8.31 4.07
CA ILE A 177 6.12 -7.45 3.73
C ILE A 177 5.68 -6.18 3.01
N SER A 178 4.49 -6.19 2.37
CA SER A 178 4.02 -5.13 1.49
C SER A 178 2.49 -5.02 1.44
N LEU A 179 2.00 -3.80 1.24
CA LEU A 179 0.58 -3.49 1.01
C LEU A 179 0.23 -3.39 -0.49
N VAL A 180 1.12 -3.84 -1.37
CA VAL A 180 0.83 -4.02 -2.81
C VAL A 180 -0.46 -4.83 -2.97
N GLY A 181 -1.36 -4.31 -3.79
CA GLY A 181 -2.76 -4.71 -3.88
C GLY A 181 -3.73 -3.58 -3.57
N LEU A 182 -3.34 -2.59 -2.76
CA LEU A 182 -4.22 -1.48 -2.36
C LEU A 182 -4.05 -0.20 -3.17
N GLU A 183 -3.25 -0.22 -4.25
CA GLU A 183 -2.88 0.98 -5.00
C GLU A 183 -4.07 1.72 -5.60
N ASN A 184 -5.21 1.08 -5.80
CA ASN A 184 -6.41 1.72 -6.36
C ASN A 184 -7.43 2.14 -5.30
N LEU A 185 -7.15 1.91 -4.01
CA LEU A 185 -8.01 2.32 -2.91
C LEU A 185 -7.97 3.84 -2.74
N ASN A 186 -9.09 4.50 -3.04
CA ASN A 186 -9.18 5.96 -3.06
C ASN A 186 -9.80 6.55 -1.79
N SER A 187 -10.59 5.78 -1.04
CA SER A 187 -11.26 6.31 0.16
C SER A 187 -11.56 5.22 1.16
N ILE A 188 -11.38 5.55 2.44
CA ILE A 188 -11.86 4.77 3.58
C ILE A 188 -12.68 5.74 4.44
N TRP A 189 -13.89 5.41 4.87
CA TRP A 189 -14.71 6.35 5.67
C TRP A 189 -14.64 6.02 7.17
N GLY A 190 -13.43 5.71 7.64
CA GLY A 190 -13.15 5.24 9.00
C GLY A 190 -11.67 5.34 9.34
N ASP A 191 -11.23 4.56 10.33
CA ASP A 191 -9.84 4.55 10.79
C ASP A 191 -8.93 3.79 9.82
N LEU A 192 -7.73 4.31 9.58
CA LEU A 192 -6.61 3.59 8.98
C LEU A 192 -5.78 2.95 10.09
N ARG A 193 -5.85 1.63 10.22
CA ARG A 193 -5.14 0.85 11.25
C ARG A 193 -4.19 -0.15 10.62
N ILE A 194 -2.89 0.10 10.76
CA ILE A 194 -1.81 -0.78 10.32
C ILE A 194 -1.01 -1.18 11.57
N GLY A 195 -1.24 -2.40 12.06
CA GLY A 195 -0.85 -2.81 13.41
C GLY A 195 -0.15 -4.16 13.48
N GLY A 196 1.03 -4.28 14.10
CA GLY A 196 1.59 -5.61 14.39
C GLY A 196 1.89 -6.46 13.14
N ASN A 197 2.31 -5.83 12.04
CA ASN A 197 2.79 -6.55 10.85
C ASN A 197 4.33 -6.52 10.87
N ASP A 198 4.93 -7.47 11.59
CA ASP A 198 6.36 -7.43 11.95
C ASP A 198 7.32 -7.34 10.76
N ALA A 199 6.99 -7.96 9.62
CA ALA A 199 7.79 -7.95 8.40
C ALA A 199 7.54 -6.74 7.48
N LEU A 200 6.54 -5.90 7.78
CA LEU A 200 6.13 -4.82 6.88
C LEU A 200 7.19 -3.73 6.85
N THR A 201 7.73 -3.43 5.66
CA THR A 201 8.86 -2.48 5.52
C THR A 201 8.44 -1.10 5.03
N SER A 202 7.30 -1.01 4.33
CA SER A 202 6.79 0.24 3.76
C SER A 202 5.26 0.29 3.72
N LEU A 203 4.69 1.50 3.81
CA LEU A 203 3.27 1.79 3.59
C LEU A 203 2.90 1.98 2.11
N THR A 204 3.85 1.79 1.18
CA THR A 204 3.60 1.88 -0.27
C THR A 204 2.39 1.04 -0.66
N GLY A 205 1.48 1.63 -1.44
CA GLY A 205 0.19 1.05 -1.78
C GLY A 205 -0.98 1.81 -1.17
N LEU A 206 -0.75 2.60 -0.10
CA LEU A 206 -1.77 3.45 0.51
C LEU A 206 -1.81 4.87 -0.06
N ASP A 207 -0.98 5.20 -1.04
CA ASP A 207 -0.74 6.56 -1.52
C ASP A 207 -2.01 7.31 -1.97
N ASN A 208 -2.98 6.59 -2.55
CA ASN A 208 -4.13 7.19 -3.23
C ASN A 208 -5.35 7.43 -2.32
N ILE A 209 -5.28 7.05 -1.04
CA ILE A 209 -6.40 7.26 -0.10
C ILE A 209 -6.56 8.77 0.16
N ASP A 210 -7.75 9.30 -0.07
CA ASP A 210 -8.12 10.66 0.29
C ASP A 210 -7.99 10.85 1.81
N ALA A 211 -7.08 11.71 2.23
CA ALA A 211 -6.86 12.04 3.63
C ALA A 211 -8.11 12.55 4.34
N GLY A 212 -9.05 13.20 3.61
CA GLY A 212 -10.32 13.66 4.17
C GLY A 212 -11.31 12.53 4.49
N SER A 213 -11.06 11.33 3.99
CA SER A 213 -11.86 10.14 4.30
C SER A 213 -11.40 9.45 5.59
N ILE A 214 -10.11 9.56 5.93
CA ILE A 214 -9.51 8.96 7.13
C ILE A 214 -10.02 9.67 8.40
N SER A 215 -10.65 8.92 9.31
CA SER A 215 -11.16 9.42 10.59
C SER A 215 -10.14 9.36 11.72
N GLY A 216 -9.18 8.45 11.64
CA GLY A 216 -8.12 8.24 12.61
C GLY A 216 -6.96 7.47 11.99
N LEU A 217 -5.74 7.74 12.43
CA LEU A 217 -4.52 7.14 11.90
C LEU A 217 -3.78 6.38 13.01
N PHE A 218 -3.68 5.07 12.84
CA PHE A 218 -3.02 4.17 13.78
C PHE A 218 -1.98 3.34 13.03
N ILE A 219 -0.70 3.67 13.19
CA ILE A 219 0.42 2.93 12.62
C ILE A 219 1.28 2.44 13.78
N THR A 220 0.98 1.23 14.26
CA THR A 220 1.53 0.76 15.53
C THR A 220 2.18 -0.61 15.41
N TYR A 221 3.27 -0.82 16.16
CA TYR A 221 3.88 -2.15 16.30
C TYR A 221 4.31 -2.82 14.99
N ASN A 222 4.67 -2.07 13.93
CA ASN A 222 5.22 -2.64 12.70
C ASN A 222 6.75 -2.55 12.76
N PHE A 223 7.40 -3.51 13.43
CA PHE A 223 8.80 -3.37 13.85
C PHE A 223 9.82 -3.21 12.70
N ALA A 224 9.52 -3.64 11.48
CA ALA A 224 10.37 -3.45 10.30
C ALA A 224 10.03 -2.19 9.47
N LEU A 225 8.96 -1.45 9.82
CA LEU A 225 8.43 -0.36 9.02
C LEU A 225 9.32 0.87 9.13
N SER A 226 10.09 1.14 8.07
CA SER A 226 11.04 2.27 7.99
C SER A 226 10.72 3.24 6.85
N THR A 227 9.74 2.92 5.99
CA THR A 227 9.29 3.78 4.90
C THR A 227 7.78 4.01 4.96
N CYS A 228 7.36 4.99 5.74
CA CYS A 228 5.96 5.35 6.01
C CYS A 228 5.50 6.61 5.26
N LYS A 229 6.41 7.28 4.55
CA LYS A 229 6.05 8.41 3.69
C LYS A 229 5.24 7.91 2.49
N VAL A 230 3.93 8.11 2.56
CA VAL A 230 2.98 7.97 1.45
C VAL A 230 2.06 9.18 1.44
N GLN A 231 1.56 9.55 0.26
CA GLN A 231 0.85 10.82 0.07
C GLN A 231 -0.35 10.97 1.02
N SER A 232 -1.19 9.95 1.13
CA SER A 232 -2.34 9.90 2.04
C SER A 232 -2.00 10.16 3.51
N VAL A 233 -0.93 9.53 4.02
CA VAL A 233 -0.47 9.72 5.41
C VAL A 233 0.05 11.13 5.61
N CYS A 234 0.85 11.66 4.67
CA CYS A 234 1.37 13.02 4.76
C CYS A 234 0.26 14.07 4.72
N ASP A 235 -0.72 13.90 3.83
CA ASP A 235 -1.86 14.80 3.70
C ASP A 235 -2.75 14.77 4.95
N TYR A 236 -2.94 13.59 5.55
CA TYR A 236 -3.67 13.46 6.82
C TYR A 236 -2.95 14.17 7.97
N LEU A 237 -1.64 13.96 8.12
CA LEU A 237 -0.85 14.61 9.18
C LEU A 237 -0.80 16.14 9.02
N ALA A 238 -0.86 16.66 7.79
CA ALA A 238 -0.93 18.10 7.55
C ALA A 238 -2.24 18.75 8.04
N SER A 239 -3.33 17.98 8.16
CA SER A 239 -4.62 18.46 8.64
C SER A 239 -5.45 17.31 9.27
N PRO A 240 -5.07 16.83 10.47
CA PRO A 240 -5.66 15.63 11.04
C PRO A 240 -7.13 15.82 11.41
N GLY A 241 -7.96 14.85 11.02
CA GLY A 241 -9.39 14.81 11.31
C GLY A 241 -9.76 14.14 12.64
N GLY A 242 -8.84 13.38 13.24
CA GLY A 242 -9.07 12.67 14.48
C GLY A 242 -7.78 12.17 15.15
N THR A 243 -7.86 11.01 15.81
CA THR A 243 -6.77 10.48 16.62
C THR A 243 -5.57 10.09 15.76
N ILE A 244 -4.36 10.29 16.29
CA ILE A 244 -3.09 9.85 15.71
C ILE A 244 -2.36 9.01 16.75
N GLU A 245 -2.02 7.77 16.39
CA GLU A 245 -1.17 6.89 17.18
C GLU A 245 -0.11 6.28 16.27
N ILE A 246 1.14 6.72 16.43
CA ILE A 246 2.30 6.22 15.69
C ILE A 246 3.39 5.87 16.70
N HIS A 247 3.64 4.58 16.90
CA HIS A 247 4.69 4.09 17.81
C HIS A 247 4.95 2.60 17.63
N GLY A 248 6.11 2.12 18.07
CA GLY A 248 6.48 0.71 17.95
C GLY A 248 6.82 0.31 16.51
N ASN A 249 7.31 1.24 15.69
CA ASN A 249 7.79 0.99 14.34
C ASN A 249 9.32 1.13 14.27
N ALA A 250 9.92 0.92 13.09
CA ALA A 250 11.35 1.16 12.92
C ALA A 250 11.66 2.69 12.93
N PRO A 251 12.92 3.08 13.23
CA PRO A 251 13.33 4.48 13.18
C PRO A 251 13.03 5.13 11.82
N GLY A 252 12.54 6.36 11.85
CA GLY A 252 12.02 7.09 10.69
C GLY A 252 10.49 6.98 10.55
N CYS A 253 9.85 6.08 11.29
CA CYS A 253 8.40 5.89 11.32
C CYS A 253 7.84 5.63 12.72
N ASN A 254 8.63 5.83 13.78
CA ASN A 254 8.31 5.40 15.14
C ASN A 254 7.63 6.49 15.99
N SER A 255 7.44 7.70 15.47
CA SER A 255 6.60 8.72 16.08
C SER A 255 5.96 9.60 15.02
N GLN A 256 4.93 10.37 15.40
CA GLN A 256 4.32 11.34 14.50
C GLN A 256 5.35 12.32 13.93
N GLU A 257 6.24 12.85 14.77
CA GLU A 257 7.28 13.79 14.36
C GLU A 257 8.23 13.19 13.32
N GLU A 258 8.64 11.92 13.48
CA GLU A 258 9.50 11.24 12.51
C GLU A 258 8.81 11.12 11.12
N VAL A 259 7.51 10.83 11.11
CA VAL A 259 6.74 10.73 9.85
C VAL A 259 6.54 12.10 9.22
N GLU A 260 6.21 13.13 10.00
CA GLU A 260 6.09 14.51 9.51
C GLU A 260 7.41 15.00 8.91
N GLU A 261 8.55 14.74 9.56
CA GLU A 261 9.88 15.04 9.00
C GLU A 261 10.08 14.32 7.65
N ALA A 262 9.73 13.03 7.56
CA ALA A 262 9.81 12.28 6.30
C ALA A 262 8.88 12.86 5.21
N CYS A 263 7.70 13.35 5.57
CA CYS A 263 6.78 14.03 4.67
C CYS A 263 7.36 15.35 4.14
N GLU A 264 7.97 16.15 5.01
CA GLU A 264 8.63 17.42 4.67
C GLU A 264 9.91 17.25 3.82
N MET A 265 10.48 16.04 3.75
CA MET A 265 11.64 15.74 2.90
C MET A 265 11.40 15.87 1.37
N SER A 266 10.29 16.46 0.94
CA SER A 266 10.10 16.96 -0.43
C SER A 266 10.17 18.49 -0.48
N VAL A 267 11.36 19.05 -0.24
CA VAL A 267 12.13 19.99 -1.09
C VAL A 267 13.36 20.43 -0.28
N ASN A 268 14.43 19.64 -0.36
CA ASN A 268 15.85 20.05 -0.41
C ASN A 268 16.76 18.92 0.07
N GLU A 269 16.95 17.90 -0.77
CA GLU A 269 18.31 17.39 -0.97
C GLU A 269 18.72 17.61 -2.42
N LEU A 270 19.03 18.89 -2.70
CA LEU A 270 19.99 19.24 -3.74
C LEU A 270 21.41 19.21 -3.13
N ASN A 271 21.76 18.11 -2.45
CA ASN A 271 23.14 17.83 -2.04
C ASN A 271 23.87 17.01 -3.13
N PHE A 272 23.69 17.37 -4.41
CA PHE A 272 24.44 16.70 -5.48
C PHE A 272 25.84 17.27 -5.72
N LEU A 273 26.29 18.23 -4.91
CA LEU A 273 27.62 18.81 -5.02
C LEU A 273 28.20 19.08 -3.64
N ASP A 274 28.61 18.02 -2.94
CA ASP A 274 29.38 18.09 -1.68
C ASP A 274 30.72 18.84 -1.80
N LYS A 275 31.03 19.45 -2.95
CA LYS A 275 32.30 20.18 -3.12
C LYS A 275 32.34 21.25 -4.21
N LEU A 276 31.28 22.05 -4.42
CA LEU A 276 31.49 23.31 -5.15
C LEU A 276 32.31 24.27 -4.29
N SER A 277 33.56 24.49 -4.67
CA SER A 277 34.46 25.44 -4.02
C SER A 277 34.88 26.48 -5.04
N ILE A 278 34.62 27.75 -4.74
CA ILE A 278 35.05 28.87 -5.59
C ILE A 278 36.07 29.71 -4.84
N TYR A 279 37.30 29.76 -5.35
CA TYR A 279 38.40 30.47 -4.71
C TYR A 279 39.38 31.10 -5.71
N PRO A 280 40.06 32.20 -5.34
CA PRO A 280 39.77 33.02 -4.17
C PRO A 280 38.41 33.71 -4.29
N ASN A 281 37.75 33.97 -3.17
CA ASN A 281 36.54 34.79 -3.10
C ASN A 281 36.57 35.55 -1.76
N PRO A 282 36.74 36.88 -1.74
CA PRO A 282 36.80 37.81 -2.87
C PRO A 282 38.01 37.62 -3.82
N PHE A 283 37.93 38.16 -5.04
CA PHE A 283 38.96 38.04 -6.08
C PHE A 283 39.20 39.35 -6.86
N SER A 284 40.36 39.50 -7.50
CA SER A 284 40.69 40.69 -8.31
C SER A 284 40.56 40.46 -9.82
N LYS A 285 40.98 39.29 -10.32
CA LYS A 285 41.01 38.98 -11.75
C LYS A 285 40.34 37.66 -12.10
N THR A 286 40.79 36.57 -11.47
CA THR A 286 40.33 35.21 -11.78
C THR A 286 39.82 34.47 -10.55
N ILE A 287 38.91 33.53 -10.76
CA ILE A 287 38.51 32.51 -9.77
C ILE A 287 38.72 31.12 -10.35
N THR A 288 38.89 30.14 -9.47
CA THR A 288 38.81 28.71 -9.76
C THR A 288 37.50 28.18 -9.21
N ILE A 289 36.74 27.50 -10.06
CA ILE A 289 35.48 26.81 -9.75
C ILE A 289 35.79 25.32 -9.71
N GLU A 290 35.90 24.75 -8.52
CA GLU A 290 36.13 23.33 -8.28
C GLU A 290 34.81 22.63 -7.98
N PHE A 291 34.55 21.47 -8.59
CA PHE A 291 33.38 20.62 -8.33
C PHE A 291 33.70 19.15 -8.63
N ASP A 292 32.90 18.21 -8.11
CA ASP A 292 33.08 16.77 -8.34
C ASP A 292 31.93 16.21 -9.18
N LEU A 293 32.25 15.38 -10.17
CA LEU A 293 31.28 14.72 -11.03
C LEU A 293 31.32 13.22 -10.84
N LYS A 294 30.17 12.58 -10.59
CA LYS A 294 30.11 11.11 -10.45
C LYS A 294 30.27 10.37 -11.79
N GLN A 295 29.94 11.04 -12.90
CA GLN A 295 29.97 10.47 -14.24
C GLN A 295 30.33 11.56 -15.26
N PRO A 296 30.82 11.21 -16.46
CA PRO A 296 31.07 12.18 -17.51
C PRO A 296 29.78 12.85 -17.97
N GLU A 297 29.74 14.18 -18.00
CA GLU A 297 28.55 14.95 -18.39
C GLU A 297 28.90 16.33 -18.94
N ILE A 298 27.91 17.01 -19.55
CA ILE A 298 28.04 18.41 -19.96
C ILE A 298 27.67 19.30 -18.78
N VAL A 299 28.60 20.19 -18.42
CA VAL A 299 28.44 21.15 -17.34
C VAL A 299 28.32 22.54 -17.92
N THR A 300 27.35 23.30 -17.44
CA THR A 300 27.17 24.72 -17.80
C THR A 300 27.43 25.60 -16.58
N ILE A 301 28.37 26.54 -16.69
CA ILE A 301 28.61 27.58 -15.69
C ILE A 301 28.11 28.89 -16.28
N THR A 302 27.17 29.54 -15.61
CA THR A 302 26.66 30.85 -15.99
C THR A 302 27.00 31.87 -14.91
N ILE A 303 27.56 33.01 -15.30
CA ILE A 303 27.82 34.12 -14.40
C ILE A 303 26.76 35.20 -14.62
N TYR A 304 26.15 35.67 -13.53
CA TYR A 304 25.21 36.78 -13.52
C TYR A 304 25.77 37.95 -12.71
N ASN A 305 25.46 39.17 -13.11
CA ASN A 305 25.72 40.35 -12.28
C ASN A 305 24.59 40.56 -11.24
N HIS A 306 24.76 41.54 -10.35
CA HIS A 306 23.77 41.88 -9.31
C HIS A 306 22.39 42.33 -9.82
N LEU A 307 22.25 42.65 -11.12
CA LEU A 307 20.97 42.96 -11.76
C LEU A 307 20.31 41.72 -12.41
N GLY A 308 20.89 40.54 -12.22
CA GLY A 308 20.42 39.29 -12.83
C GLY A 308 20.75 39.18 -14.33
N ARG A 309 21.59 40.06 -14.89
CA ARG A 309 22.02 39.98 -16.29
C ARG A 309 23.14 38.96 -16.42
N GLN A 310 22.98 38.01 -17.34
CA GLN A 310 24.02 37.07 -17.74
C GLN A 310 25.22 37.81 -18.34
N VAL A 311 26.40 37.58 -17.79
CA VAL A 311 27.67 38.18 -18.24
C VAL A 311 28.61 37.16 -18.91
N GLU A 312 28.50 35.87 -18.58
CA GLU A 312 29.32 34.82 -19.16
C GLU A 312 28.59 33.47 -19.11
N VAL A 313 28.81 32.59 -20.10
CA VAL A 313 28.39 31.18 -20.09
C VAL A 313 29.54 30.30 -20.57
N ILE A 314 29.89 29.30 -19.77
CA ILE A 314 30.91 28.30 -20.08
C ILE A 314 30.22 26.93 -20.11
N GLU A 315 30.15 26.31 -21.28
CA GLU A 315 29.63 24.96 -21.44
C GLU A 315 30.75 24.00 -21.84
N LYS A 316 30.98 22.96 -21.05
CA LYS A 316 32.04 21.98 -21.29
C LYS A 316 31.61 20.57 -20.91
N LYS A 317 31.96 19.60 -21.76
CA LYS A 317 31.92 18.18 -21.38
C LYS A 317 33.09 17.88 -20.45
N GLN A 318 32.80 17.28 -19.31
CA GLN A 318 33.77 16.93 -18.28
C GLN A 318 33.75 15.43 -18.01
N SER A 319 34.87 14.90 -17.54
CA SER A 319 34.99 13.51 -17.09
C SER A 319 34.47 13.35 -15.65
N ALA A 320 34.28 12.11 -15.21
CA ALA A 320 34.03 11.84 -13.80
C ALA A 320 35.26 12.20 -12.92
N GLY A 321 35.02 12.50 -11.65
CA GLY A 321 35.99 12.95 -10.65
C GLY A 321 36.02 14.46 -10.48
N LYS A 322 36.99 14.94 -9.70
CA LYS A 322 37.20 16.37 -9.43
C LYS A 322 37.56 17.15 -10.68
N GLN A 323 36.82 18.21 -10.95
CA GLN A 323 37.00 19.14 -12.04
C GLN A 323 37.35 20.52 -11.52
N GLN A 324 38.14 21.27 -12.30
CA GLN A 324 38.47 22.66 -12.03
C GLN A 324 38.33 23.49 -13.30
N ILE A 325 37.60 24.60 -13.20
CA ILE A 325 37.43 25.57 -14.28
C ILE A 325 37.87 26.95 -13.78
N VAL A 326 38.80 27.57 -14.51
CA VAL A 326 39.25 28.94 -14.22
C VAL A 326 38.44 29.93 -15.06
N TRP A 327 37.88 30.95 -14.40
CA TRP A 327 37.19 32.07 -15.05
C TRP A 327 37.98 33.37 -14.86
N ASP A 328 38.21 34.12 -15.93
CA ASP A 328 38.84 35.45 -15.92
C ASP A 328 37.79 36.54 -16.15
N ALA A 329 37.54 37.35 -15.12
CA ALA A 329 36.55 38.43 -15.15
C ALA A 329 37.09 39.71 -15.81
N LYS A 330 37.97 39.59 -16.81
CA LYS A 330 38.61 40.73 -17.47
C LYS A 330 37.56 41.68 -18.06
N GLY A 331 37.69 42.97 -17.75
CA GLY A 331 36.79 44.01 -18.26
C GLY A 331 35.46 44.17 -17.50
N LEU A 332 35.18 43.32 -16.49
CA LEU A 332 34.00 43.48 -15.64
C LEU A 332 34.28 44.46 -14.47
N PRO A 333 33.32 45.28 -14.04
CA PRO A 333 33.50 46.18 -12.88
C PRO A 333 33.59 45.41 -11.55
N ALA A 334 34.16 46.03 -10.53
CA ALA A 334 34.10 45.54 -9.15
C ALA A 334 32.63 45.43 -8.69
N GLY A 335 32.32 44.43 -7.87
CA GLY A 335 30.95 44.19 -7.39
C GLY A 335 30.60 42.73 -7.15
N VAL A 336 29.31 42.50 -6.89
CA VAL A 336 28.74 41.17 -6.62
C VAL A 336 28.29 40.50 -7.92
N TYR A 337 28.65 39.23 -8.04
CA TYR A 337 28.20 38.33 -9.10
C TYR A 337 27.69 37.01 -8.51
N PHE A 338 26.93 36.27 -9.30
CA PHE A 338 26.43 34.95 -8.96
C PHE A 338 26.94 33.95 -10.00
N CYS A 339 27.65 32.93 -9.55
CA CYS A 339 28.09 31.80 -10.35
C CYS A 339 27.08 30.68 -10.21
N VAL A 340 26.47 30.28 -11.32
CA VAL A 340 25.47 29.22 -11.40
C VAL A 340 26.06 28.03 -12.14
N LEU A 341 26.29 26.93 -11.44
CA LEU A 341 26.73 25.65 -11.99
C LEU A 341 25.50 24.79 -12.26
N LYS A 342 25.32 24.34 -13.50
CA LYS A 342 24.24 23.43 -13.92
C LYS A 342 24.84 22.13 -14.45
N THR A 343 24.34 21.02 -13.93
CA THR A 343 24.62 19.64 -14.35
C THR A 343 23.32 18.94 -14.74
N ASN A 344 23.38 17.70 -15.20
CA ASN A 344 22.16 16.90 -15.45
C ASN A 344 21.40 16.54 -14.17
N LYS A 345 22.03 16.71 -12.99
CA LYS A 345 21.44 16.41 -11.68
C LYS A 345 20.93 17.65 -10.93
N GLY A 346 21.24 18.85 -11.40
CA GLY A 346 20.65 20.06 -10.82
C GLY A 346 21.49 21.33 -11.00
N ILE A 347 21.17 22.33 -10.18
CA ILE A 347 21.73 23.67 -10.27
C ILE A 347 22.24 24.09 -8.88
N GLN A 348 23.46 24.62 -8.81
CA GLN A 348 24.01 25.24 -7.61
C GLN A 348 24.45 26.67 -7.90
N THR A 349 24.14 27.59 -6.98
CA THR A 349 24.48 29.01 -7.11
C THR A 349 25.41 29.44 -5.98
N THR A 350 26.48 30.15 -6.31
CA THR A 350 27.43 30.72 -5.33
C THR A 350 27.67 32.19 -5.61
N LYS A 351 27.58 33.00 -4.55
CA LYS A 351 27.92 34.43 -4.61
C LYS A 351 29.44 34.60 -4.68
N ILE A 352 29.91 35.41 -5.62
CA ILE A 352 31.33 35.77 -5.76
C ILE A 352 31.48 37.30 -5.75
N VAL A 353 32.58 37.79 -5.16
CA VAL A 353 32.83 39.22 -4.97
C VAL A 353 34.12 39.62 -5.69
N LYS A 354 33.99 40.50 -6.69
CA LYS A 354 35.12 41.10 -7.38
C LYS A 354 35.52 42.41 -6.70
N LEU A 355 36.79 42.53 -6.33
CA LEU A 355 37.40 43.71 -5.71
C LEU A 355 37.65 44.84 -6.72
#